data_AF-A0A960BZ94-F1
#
_entry.id   AF-A0A960BZ94-F1
#
_cell.length_a   1.000
_cell.length_b   1.000
_cell.length_c   1.000
_cell.angle_alpha   90.00
_cell.angle_beta   90.00
_cell.angle_gamma   90.00
#
_symmetry.space_group_name_H-M   'P 1'
#
loop_
_entity.id
_entity.type
_entity.pdbx_description
1 polymer ?
#
loop_
_entity_poly.entity_id
_entity_poly.type
_entity_poly.pdbx_seq_one_letter_code
_entity_poly.pdbx_strand_id
1 'polypeptide(L)'
;MSSSGVVEANPVERLGVLSEELAELTGQRNAIDGRIVDIVAEIDRDGIWGATGARSVAALVAWKTGTSRANAAAVAAVAHRVGEL
;
A
#
# COMPACT_ATOMS: atom_id res chain seq x y z
N MET A 1 -30.80 18.88 -36.02
CA MET A 1 -29.33 18.80 -35.95
C MET A 1 -28.99 18.04 -34.67
N SER A 2 -28.38 16.87 -34.88
CA SER A 2 -27.65 16.00 -33.93
C SER A 2 -28.26 15.69 -32.57
N SER A 3 -28.90 14.52 -32.47
CA SER A 3 -28.94 13.76 -31.23
C SER A 3 -27.51 13.27 -30.94
N SER A 4 -26.87 13.83 -29.91
CA SER A 4 -25.58 13.36 -29.42
C SER A 4 -25.78 11.99 -28.79
N GLY A 5 -25.62 10.95 -29.61
CA GLY A 5 -25.56 9.57 -29.15
C GLY A 5 -24.30 9.38 -28.33
N VAL A 6 -24.44 9.41 -27.01
CA VAL A 6 -23.46 8.77 -26.13
C VAL A 6 -23.59 7.28 -26.43
N VAL A 7 -22.67 6.75 -27.24
CA VAL A 7 -22.52 5.31 -27.42
C VAL A 7 -22.17 4.74 -26.04
N GLU A 8 -23.13 4.06 -25.43
CA GLU A 8 -22.94 3.35 -24.18
C GLU A 8 -21.90 2.25 -24.45
N ALA A 9 -20.69 2.40 -23.89
CA ALA A 9 -19.60 1.47 -24.11
C ALA A 9 -20.05 0.04 -23.75
N ASN A 10 -19.70 -0.94 -24.58
CA ASN A 10 -20.04 -2.34 -24.30
C ASN A 10 -19.46 -2.72 -22.92
N PRO A 11 -20.20 -3.47 -22.06
CA PRO A 11 -19.72 -3.87 -20.74
C PRO A 11 -18.28 -4.44 -20.70
N VAL A 12 -17.87 -5.13 -21.77
CA VAL A 12 -16.51 -5.67 -21.92
C VAL A 12 -15.46 -4.58 -22.12
N GLU A 13 -15.75 -3.58 -22.96
CA GLU A 13 -14.86 -2.43 -23.17
C GLU A 13 -14.74 -1.61 -21.88
N ARG A 14 -15.86 -1.41 -21.16
CA ARG A 14 -15.85 -0.71 -19.87
C ARG A 14 -15.03 -1.46 -18.81
N LEU A 15 -15.13 -2.79 -18.77
CA LEU A 15 -14.31 -3.61 -17.88
C LEU A 15 -12.82 -3.50 -18.20
N GLY A 16 -12.45 -3.43 -19.48
CA GLY A 16 -11.07 -3.23 -19.92
C GLY A 16 -10.47 -1.93 -19.37
N VAL A 17 -11.18 -0.81 -19.57
CA VAL A 17 -10.76 0.50 -19.05
C VAL A 17 -10.61 0.50 -17.52
N LEU A 18 -11.58 -0.08 -16.80
CA LEU A 18 -11.52 -0.17 -15.34
C LEU A 18 -10.36 -1.06 -14.85
N SER A 19 -10.00 -2.08 -15.62
CA SER A 19 -8.88 -2.98 -15.29
C SER A 19 -7.53 -2.28 -15.49
N GLU A 20 -7.39 -1.46 -16.54
CA GLU A 20 -6.21 -0.62 -16.76
C GLU A 20 -6.05 0.42 -15.64
N GLU A 21 -7.15 1.09 -15.26
CA GLU A 21 -7.15 2.03 -14.13
C GLU A 21 -6.77 1.35 -12.81
N LEU A 22 -7.30 0.16 -12.55
CA LEU A 22 -6.95 -0.62 -11.36
C LEU A 22 -5.48 -1.05 -11.37
N ALA A 23 -4.93 -1.41 -12.53
CA ALA A 23 -3.52 -1.79 -12.67
C ALA A 23 -2.59 -0.62 -12.33
N GLU A 24 -2.89 0.57 -12.85
CA GLU A 24 -2.14 1.80 -12.53
C GLU A 24 -2.20 2.11 -11.03
N LEU A 25 -3.40 2.14 -10.45
CA LEU A 25 -3.58 2.39 -9.01
C LEU A 25 -2.87 1.33 -8.15
N THR A 26 -2.85 0.08 -8.59
CA THR A 26 -2.12 -0.99 -7.90
C THR A 26 -0.61 -0.80 -8.00
N GLY A 27 -0.09 -0.36 -9.15
CA GLY A 27 1.31 0.01 -9.31
C GLY A 27 1.72 1.11 -8.32
N GLN A 28 0.90 2.15 -8.22
CA GLN A 28 1.11 3.25 -7.27
C GLN A 28 1.05 2.77 -5.82
N ARG A 29 0.05 1.94 -5.47
CA ARG A 29 -0.06 1.35 -4.12
C ARG A 29 1.17 0.53 -3.77
N ASN A 30 1.64 -0.32 -4.67
CA ASN A 30 2.82 -1.16 -4.44
C ASN A 30 4.09 -0.30 -4.25
N ALA A 31 4.24 0.79 -5.00
CA ALA A 31 5.35 1.72 -4.81
C ALA A 31 5.29 2.43 -3.45
N ILE A 32 4.08 2.82 -3.02
CA ILE A 32 3.85 3.38 -1.67
C ILE A 32 4.18 2.35 -0.59
N ASP A 33 3.72 1.10 -0.74
CA ASP A 33 3.99 0.02 0.21
C ASP A 33 5.50 -0.27 0.33
N GLY A 34 6.23 -0.26 -0.78
CA GLY A 34 7.70 -0.38 -0.78
C GLY A 34 8.37 0.74 0.03
N ARG A 35 7.96 1.99 -0.20
CA ARG A 35 8.49 3.13 0.57
C ARG A 35 8.12 3.06 2.06
N ILE A 36 6.93 2.55 2.40
CA ILE A 36 6.54 2.32 3.80
C ILE A 36 7.47 1.28 4.44
N VAL A 37 7.76 0.18 3.74
CA VAL A 37 8.70 -0.84 4.21
C VAL A 37 10.07 -0.24 4.50
N ASP A 38 10.62 0.58 3.60
CA ASP A 38 11.93 1.20 3.78
C ASP A 38 11.97 2.10 5.03
N ILE A 39 10.94 2.95 5.21
CA ILE A 39 10.81 3.82 6.40
C ILE A 39 10.70 2.98 7.68
N VAL A 40 9.91 1.91 7.64
CA VAL A 40 9.75 1.02 8.80
C VAL A 40 11.03 0.27 9.11
N ALA A 41 11.81 -0.11 8.09
CA ALA A 41 13.10 -0.78 8.26
C ALA A 41 14.13 0.13 8.95
N GLU A 42 14.19 1.40 8.58
CA GLU A 42 15.03 2.40 9.27
C GLU A 42 14.58 2.56 10.74
N ILE A 43 13.28 2.71 10.97
CA ILE A 43 12.71 2.82 12.32
C ILE A 43 13.02 1.61 13.20
N ASP A 44 12.91 0.39 12.66
CA ASP A 44 13.20 -0.86 13.38
C ASP A 44 14.70 -0.99 13.68
N ARG A 45 15.55 -0.78 12.67
CA ARG A 45 17.01 -0.86 12.77
C ARG A 45 17.57 0.07 13.83
N ASP A 46 17.07 1.31 13.87
CA ASP A 46 17.55 2.31 14.83
C ASP A 46 16.87 2.18 16.20
N GLY A 47 15.86 1.31 16.33
CA GLY A 47 15.11 1.09 17.58
C GLY A 47 14.29 2.30 18.04
N ILE A 48 14.16 3.34 17.21
CA ILE A 48 13.53 4.62 17.57
C ILE A 48 12.00 4.53 17.76
N TRP A 49 11.38 3.43 17.31
CA TRP A 49 9.97 3.16 17.59
C TRP A 49 9.65 3.05 19.09
N GLY A 50 10.64 2.72 19.93
CA GLY A 50 10.45 2.67 21.38
C GLY A 50 9.99 4.01 21.98
N ALA A 51 10.38 5.14 21.36
CA ALA A 51 9.96 6.47 21.79
C ALA A 51 8.45 6.74 21.59
N THR A 52 7.76 5.93 20.78
CA THR A 52 6.34 6.13 20.49
C THR A 52 5.41 5.42 21.46
N GLY A 53 5.93 4.61 22.39
CA GLY A 53 5.12 3.77 23.28
C GLY A 53 4.39 2.62 22.57
N ALA A 54 4.72 2.34 21.30
CA ALA A 54 4.22 1.15 20.64
C ALA A 54 4.78 -0.11 21.32
N ARG A 55 4.02 -1.21 21.33
CA ARG A 55 4.47 -2.49 21.92
C ARG A 55 5.31 -3.35 20.98
N SER A 56 5.34 -3.00 19.69
CA SER A 56 6.13 -3.65 18.64
C SER A 56 6.09 -2.79 17.37
N VAL A 57 7.01 -3.05 16.44
CA VAL A 57 7.01 -2.41 15.10
C VAL A 57 5.70 -2.67 14.35
N ALA A 58 5.20 -3.91 14.36
CA ALA A 58 3.90 -4.22 13.74
C ALA A 58 2.74 -3.42 14.36
N ALA A 59 2.78 -3.14 15.68
CA ALA A 59 1.79 -2.29 16.33
C ALA A 59 1.93 -0.82 15.92
N LEU A 60 3.16 -0.33 15.77
CA LEU A 60 3.44 1.01 15.22
C LEU A 60 2.88 1.13 13.79
N VAL A 61 3.16 0.17 12.92
CA VAL A 61 2.69 0.16 11.53
C VAL A 61 1.16 0.19 11.49
N ALA A 62 0.49 -0.71 12.23
CA ALA A 62 -0.98 -0.75 12.28
C ALA A 62 -1.57 0.60 12.71
N TRP A 63 -0.98 1.25 13.71
CA TRP A 63 -1.43 2.57 14.18
C TRP A 63 -1.20 3.67 13.14
N LYS A 64 0.00 3.73 12.55
CA LYS A 64 0.37 4.83 11.65
C LYS A 64 -0.27 4.74 10.28
N THR A 65 -0.49 3.53 9.77
CA THR A 65 -1.03 3.33 8.41
C THR A 65 -2.52 2.97 8.40
N GLY A 66 -3.12 2.74 9.57
CA GLY A 66 -4.53 2.33 9.68
C GLY A 66 -4.82 0.95 9.08
N THR A 67 -3.79 0.14 8.82
CA THR A 67 -3.94 -1.17 8.17
C THR A 67 -4.30 -2.27 9.17
N SER A 68 -4.78 -3.41 8.65
CA SER A 68 -5.12 -4.56 9.47
C SER A 68 -3.90 -5.12 10.20
N ARG A 69 -4.11 -5.82 11.33
CA ARG A 69 -3.02 -6.46 12.07
C ARG A 69 -2.20 -7.42 11.21
N ALA A 70 -2.85 -8.15 10.31
CA ALA A 70 -2.17 -9.09 9.42
C ALA A 70 -1.27 -8.37 8.41
N ASN A 71 -1.76 -7.29 7.80
CA ASN A 71 -0.96 -6.51 6.85
C ASN A 71 0.19 -5.78 7.56
N ALA A 72 -0.04 -5.22 8.74
CA ALA A 72 1.00 -4.58 9.54
C ALA A 72 2.10 -5.57 9.95
N ALA A 73 1.74 -6.81 10.29
CA ALA A 73 2.70 -7.86 10.57
C ALA A 73 3.52 -8.24 9.33
N ALA A 74 2.89 -8.32 8.15
CA ALA A 74 3.60 -8.58 6.90
C ALA A 74 4.60 -7.47 6.56
N VAL A 75 4.18 -6.20 6.64
CA VAL A 75 5.07 -5.03 6.41
C VAL A 75 6.25 -5.05 7.38
N ALA A 76 6.01 -5.25 8.68
CA ALA A 76 7.08 -5.31 9.67
C ALA A 76 8.05 -6.48 9.42
N ALA A 77 7.55 -7.65 9.01
CA ALA A 77 8.38 -8.81 8.70
C ALA A 77 9.27 -8.57 7.46
N VAL A 78 8.74 -7.91 6.42
CA VAL A 78 9.52 -7.54 5.24
C VAL A 78 10.56 -6.47 5.59
N ALA A 79 10.17 -5.43 6.32
CA ALA A 79 11.06 -4.36 6.76
C ALA A 79 12.25 -4.91 7.57
N HIS A 80 11.98 -5.83 8.50
CA HIS A 80 13.02 -6.50 9.27
C HIS A 80 14.02 -7.22 8.36
N ARG A 81 13.53 -8.00 7.39
CA ARG A 81 14.37 -8.73 6.43
C ARG A 81 15.20 -7.81 5.53
N VAL A 82 14.63 -6.70 5.06
CA VAL A 82 15.36 -5.71 4.26
C VAL A 82 16.45 -5.04 5.10
N GLY A 83 16.23 -4.88 6.40
CA GLY A 83 17.22 -4.34 7.34
C GLY A 83 18.47 -5.22 7.53
N GLU A 84 18.36 -6.53 7.25
CA GLU A 84 19.45 -7.50 7.35
C GLU A 84 20.37 -7.53 6.10
N LEU A 85 19.97 -6.89 5.01
CA LEU A 85 20.74 -6.77 3.75
C LEU A 85 21.67 -5.55 3.78
#